data_AF-A0A924Z176-F1
#
_entry.id   AF-A0A924Z176-F1
#
_cell.length_a   1.000
_cell.length_b   1.000
_cell.length_c   1.000
_cell.angle_alpha   90.00
_cell.angle_beta   90.00
_cell.angle_gamma   90.00
#
_symmetry.space_group_name_H-M   'P 1'
#
loop_
_entity.id
_entity.type
_entity.pdbx_description
1 polymer ?
#
loop_
_entity_poly.entity_id
_entity_poly.type
_entity_poly.pdbx_seq_one_letter_code
_entity_poly.pdbx_strand_id
1 'polypeptide(L)' 'MARKNTAKITFTCPPEMKEELETTAEVERRTVSNLVEGIVFEWLESRKASASESKGK' A
#
# COMPACT_ATOMS: atom_id res chain seq x y z
N MET A 1 3.82 20.22 -15.88
CA MET A 1 2.64 20.00 -15.00
C MET A 1 3.12 19.42 -13.69
N ALA A 2 3.22 20.23 -12.64
CA ALA A 2 3.59 19.74 -11.30
C ALA A 2 2.46 18.83 -10.78
N ARG A 3 2.76 17.56 -10.49
CA ARG A 3 1.77 16.64 -9.94
C ARG A 3 1.35 17.12 -8.54
N LYS A 4 0.04 17.20 -8.33
CA LYS A 4 -0.65 17.56 -7.09
C LYS A 4 0.01 16.92 -5.87
N ASN A 5 0.41 17.73 -4.89
CA ASN A 5 0.83 17.42 -3.51
C ASN A 5 0.87 15.94 -3.08
N THR A 6 1.79 15.14 -3.63
CA THR A 6 2.04 13.75 -3.18
C THR A 6 3.17 13.75 -2.16
N ALA A 7 2.98 13.09 -1.02
CA ALA A 7 4.03 12.84 -0.04
C ALA A 7 4.82 11.57 -0.39
N LYS A 8 6.15 11.61 -0.21
CA LYS A 8 7.02 10.44 -0.43
C LYS A 8 7.25 9.70 0.87
N ILE A 9 7.03 8.39 0.86
CA ILE A 9 7.40 7.47 1.95
C ILE A 9 8.56 6.61 1.45
N THR A 10 9.56 6.39 2.30
CA THR A 10 10.68 5.48 2.02
C THR A 10 10.80 4.55 3.22
N PHE A 11 10.90 3.25 2.96
CA PHE A 11 11.08 2.23 3.97
C PHE A 11 12.12 1.22 3.50
N THR A 12 12.74 0.57 4.46
CA THR A 12 13.67 -0.54 4.23
C THR A 12 12.94 -1.84 4.50
N CYS A 13 13.18 -2.87 3.70
CA CYS A 13 12.63 -4.20 3.88
C CYS A 13 13.72 -5.26 3.69
N PRO A 14 13.52 -6.48 4.20
CA PRO A 14 14.36 -7.62 3.87
C PRO A 14 14.44 -7.87 2.35
N PRO A 15 15.55 -8.41 1.83
CA PRO A 15 15.71 -8.69 0.41
C PRO A 15 14.63 -9.65 -0.12
N GLU A 16 14.32 -10.70 0.63
CA GLU A 16 13.25 -11.66 0.32
C GLU A 16 11.89 -10.98 0.07
N MET A 17 11.55 -9.98 0.89
CA MET A 17 10.30 -9.22 0.73
C MET A 17 10.33 -8.34 -0.52
N LYS A 18 11.50 -7.77 -0.85
CA LYS A 18 11.67 -6.97 -2.08
C LYS A 18 11.46 -7.85 -3.32
N GLU A 19 12.06 -9.04 -3.34
CA GLU A 19 11.96 -9.99 -4.45
C GLU A 19 10.52 -10.46 -4.68
N GLU A 20 9.80 -10.78 -3.59
CA GLU A 20 8.38 -11.15 -3.64
C GLU A 20 7.51 -10.00 -4.20
N LEU A 21 7.76 -8.76 -3.75
CA LEU A 21 7.03 -7.58 -4.22
C LEU A 21 7.29 -7.29 -5.70
N GLU A 22 8.54 -7.42 -6.15
CA GLU A 22 8.92 -7.26 -7.56
C GLU A 22 8.27 -8.32 -8.44
N THR A 23 8.31 -9.58 -8.01
CA THR A 23 7.67 -10.71 -8.72
C THR A 23 6.17 -10.52 -8.82
N THR A 24 5.51 -10.17 -7.72
CA THR A 24 4.06 -9.94 -7.69
C THR A 24 3.66 -8.78 -8.59
N ALA A 25 4.43 -7.68 -8.55
CA ALA A 25 4.18 -6.52 -9.39
C ALA A 25 4.32 -6.85 -10.89
N GLU A 26 5.30 -7.68 -11.26
CA GLU A 26 5.49 -8.16 -12.64
C GLU A 26 4.30 -8.99 -13.12
N VAL A 27 3.84 -9.95 -12.31
CA VAL A 27 2.67 -10.80 -12.62
C VAL A 27 1.42 -9.95 -12.85
N GLU A 28 1.21 -8.93 -12.02
CA GLU A 28 0.08 -8.00 -12.13
C GLU A 28 0.28 -6.89 -13.18
N ARG A 29 1.42 -6.86 -13.89
CA ARG A 29 1.78 -5.81 -14.87
C ARG A 29 1.68 -4.38 -14.29
N ARG A 30 2.11 -4.20 -13.04
CA ARG A 30 2.11 -2.91 -12.33
C ARG A 30 3.48 -2.61 -11.73
N THR A 31 3.68 -1.39 -11.24
CA THR A 31 4.89 -1.04 -10.49
C THR A 31 4.76 -1.48 -9.03
N VAL A 32 5.89 -1.75 -8.37
CA VAL A 32 5.93 -2.05 -6.92
C VAL A 32 5.27 -0.93 -6.11
N SER A 33 5.50 0.34 -6.49
CA SER A 33 4.86 1.48 -5.83
C SER A 33 3.33 1.42 -5.92
N ASN A 34 2.78 1.10 -7.10
CA ASN A 34 1.34 0.99 -7.27
C ASN A 34 0.79 -0.23 -6.52
N LEU A 35 1.51 -1.35 -6.50
CA LEU A 35 1.14 -2.54 -5.74
C LEU A 35 1.01 -2.23 -4.25
N VAL A 36 2.05 -1.65 -3.66
CA VAL A 36 2.07 -1.24 -2.25
C VAL A 36 0.99 -0.20 -1.95
N GLU A 37 0.77 0.77 -2.85
CA GLU A 37 -0.32 1.74 -2.70
C GLU A 37 -1.69 1.05 -2.59
N GLY A 38 -1.97 0.07 -3.45
CA GLY A 38 -3.22 -0.70 -3.41
C GLY A 38 -3.39 -1.47 -2.09
N ILE A 39 -2.37 -2.25 -1.71
CA ILE A 39 -2.38 -3.03 -0.46
C ILE A 39 -2.62 -2.13 0.76
N VAL A 40 -1.89 -1.01 0.83
CA VAL A 40 -2.01 -0.06 1.95
C VAL A 40 -3.38 0.61 1.95
N PHE A 41 -3.92 0.96 0.79
CA PHE A 41 -5.24 1.55 0.66
C PHE A 41 -6.32 0.60 1.19
N GLU A 42 -6.34 -0.65 0.70
CA GLU A 42 -7.30 -1.67 1.15
C GLU A 42 -7.19 -1.95 2.65
N TRP A 43 -5.96 -2.04 3.18
CA TRP A 43 -5.73 -2.22 4.61
C TRP A 43 -6.24 -1.04 5.44
N LEU A 44 -6.03 0.20 4.98
CA LEU A 44 -6.55 1.41 5.65
C LEU A 44 -8.08 1.47 5.61
N GLU A 45 -8.70 1.11 4.50
CA GLU A 45 -10.16 1.05 4.37
C GLU A 45 -10.78 0.00 5.31
N SER A 46 -10.19 -1.20 5.34
CA SER A 46 -10.60 -2.28 6.26
C SER A 46 -10.54 -1.81 7.72
N ARG A 47 -9.45 -1.13 8.13
CA ARG A 47 -9.33 -0.59 9.49
C ARG A 47 -10.34 0.49 9.83
N LYS A 48 -10.69 1.37 8.88
CA LYS A 48 -11.71 2.39 9.09
C LYS A 48 -13.07 1.76 9.33
N ALA A 49 -13.42 0.74 8.54
CA ALA A 49 -14.68 0.01 8.69
C ALA A 49 -14.79 -0.66 10.08
N SER A 50 -13.72 -1.32 10.55
CA SER A 50 -13.70 -1.93 11.89
C SER A 50 -13.67 -0.90 13.03
N ALA A 51 -13.03 0.26 12.83
CA ALA A 51 -12.95 1.31 13.85
C ALA A 51 -14.29 2.04 14.08
N SER A 52 -15.16 2.10 13.07
CA SER A 52 -16.52 2.65 13.21
C SER A 52 -17.44 1.80 14.12
N GLU A 53 -17.15 0.51 14.33
CA GLU A 53 -17.97 -0.38 15.15
C GLU A 53 -17.66 -0.27 16.66
N SER A 54 -16.53 0.35 17.04
CA SER A 54 -16.10 0.48 18.45
C SER A 54 -16.44 1.81 19.11
N LYS A 55 -17.16 2.73 18.44
CA LYS A 55 -17.50 4.06 18.98
C LYS A 55 -18.97 4.24 19.38
N GLY A 56 -19.75 3.16 19.35
CA GLY A 56 -21.15 3.13 19.79
C GLY A 56 -21.37 2.06 20.85
N LYS A 57 -20.92 2.31 22.09
CA LYS A 57 -21.44 1.63 23.27
C LYS A 57 -21.35 2.54 24.48
#